data_AF-A0A966IR99-F1
#
_entry.id   AF-A0A966IR99-F1
#
_cell.length_a   1.000
_cell.length_b   1.000
_cell.length_c   1.000
_cell.angle_alpha   90.00
_cell.angle_beta   90.00
_cell.angle_gamma   90.00
#
_symmetry.space_group_name_H-M   'P 1'
#
loop_
_entity.id
_entity.type
_entity.pdbx_description
1 polymer ?
#
loop_
_entity_poly.entity_id
_entity_poly.type
_entity_poly.pdbx_seq_one_letter_code
_entity_poly.pdbx_strand_id
1 'polypeptide(L)'
;MHLTVYLSGEIHTDWRDEVAAACAQKKLDITFLGPVTDHDASDDCGVRIMGGEPDKIWHDHKGAKLNAIRTRTAIGRADVVVVRFGEKYKQWNAAFDAGYAAALGKALVIMHGSDHQHALK
;
A
#
# COMPACT_ATOMS: atom_id res chain seq x y z
N MET A 1 -8.93 11.60 18.93
CA MET A 1 -7.56 11.22 18.56
C MET A 1 -7.57 11.07 17.06
N HIS A 2 -6.76 11.85 16.36
CA HIS A 2 -6.60 11.76 14.91
C HIS A 2 -5.61 10.63 14.58
N LEU A 3 -5.87 9.82 13.57
CA LEU A 3 -4.96 8.77 13.09
C LEU A 3 -4.68 8.91 11.60
N THR A 4 -3.43 8.70 11.21
CA THR A 4 -3.03 8.47 9.82
C THR A 4 -2.89 6.97 9.57
N VAL A 5 -3.66 6.43 8.63
CA VAL A 5 -3.70 4.99 8.32
C VAL A 5 -3.22 4.74 6.90
N TYR A 6 -2.20 3.88 6.72
CA TYR A 6 -1.75 3.45 5.39
C TYR A 6 -2.40 2.12 4.98
N LEU A 7 -3.07 2.08 3.83
CA LEU A 7 -3.74 0.89 3.29
C LEU A 7 -2.89 0.21 2.19
N SER A 8 -2.04 -0.73 2.58
CA SER A 8 -1.22 -1.55 1.69
C SER A 8 -1.96 -2.83 1.24
N GLY A 9 -1.55 -3.39 0.10
CA GLY A 9 -2.03 -4.69 -0.34
C GLY A 9 -2.67 -4.71 -1.72
N GLU A 10 -3.43 -5.76 -1.97
CA GLU A 10 -4.07 -6.06 -3.25
C GLU A 10 -4.91 -4.88 -3.80
N ILE A 11 -4.94 -4.72 -5.12
CA ILE A 11 -5.59 -3.60 -5.83
C ILE A 11 -6.69 -4.08 -6.78
N HIS A 12 -7.15 -5.32 -6.62
CA HIS A 12 -8.10 -5.96 -7.53
C HIS A 12 -9.54 -5.95 -7.01
N THR A 13 -9.74 -5.42 -5.80
CA THR A 13 -11.05 -5.17 -5.19
C THR A 13 -11.14 -3.75 -4.63
N ASP A 14 -12.34 -3.33 -4.26
CA ASP A 14 -12.72 -2.03 -3.70
C ASP A 14 -12.56 -1.94 -2.17
N TRP A 15 -11.86 -2.89 -1.53
CA TRP A 15 -11.77 -2.99 -0.08
C TRP A 15 -11.28 -1.73 0.64
N ARG A 16 -10.43 -0.92 -0.01
CA ARG A 16 -9.95 0.34 0.56
C ARG A 16 -11.10 1.33 0.71
N ASP A 17 -11.98 1.37 -0.28
CA ASP A 17 -13.16 2.22 -0.29
C ASP A 17 -14.17 1.72 0.73
N GLU A 18 -14.36 0.41 0.87
CA GLU A 18 -15.19 -0.19 1.92
C GLU A 18 -14.72 0.21 3.33
N VAL A 19 -13.41 0.10 3.60
CA VAL A 19 -12.81 0.50 4.89
C VAL A 19 -12.99 2.00 5.13
N ALA A 20 -12.68 2.83 4.14
CA ALA A 20 -12.81 4.28 4.25
C ALA A 20 -14.27 4.71 4.50
N ALA A 21 -15.22 4.12 3.78
CA ALA A 21 -16.65 4.37 3.93
C ALA A 21 -17.16 3.95 5.32
N ALA A 22 -16.77 2.77 5.81
CA ALA A 22 -17.15 2.30 7.14
C ALA A 22 -16.60 3.22 8.25
N CYS A 23 -15.35 3.68 8.13
CA CYS A 23 -14.76 4.62 9.07
C CYS A 23 -15.46 5.99 9.04
N ALA A 24 -15.82 6.50 7.85
CA ALA A 24 -16.55 7.75 7.70
C ALA A 24 -17.96 7.68 8.30
N GLN A 25 -18.69 6.58 8.08
CA GLN A 25 -20.01 6.33 8.67
C GLN A 25 -19.96 6.33 10.21
N LYS A 26 -18.88 5.77 10.78
CA LYS A 26 -18.62 5.78 12.22
C LYS A 26 -18.03 7.10 12.74
N LYS A 27 -17.84 8.10 11.86
CA LYS A 27 -17.27 9.42 12.17
C LYS A 27 -15.90 9.31 12.86
N LEU A 28 -15.08 8.35 12.42
CA LEU A 28 -13.72 8.21 12.91
C LEU A 28 -12.83 9.31 12.31
N ASP A 29 -12.01 9.93 13.16
CA ASP A 29 -11.09 10.99 12.78
C ASP A 29 -9.80 10.38 12.19
N ILE A 30 -9.86 10.00 10.90
CA ILE A 30 -8.80 9.25 10.21
C ILE A 30 -8.45 9.90 8.86
N THR A 31 -7.15 10.06 8.62
CA THR A 31 -6.60 10.33 7.27
C THR A 31 -6.09 9.03 6.67
N PHE A 32 -6.56 8.66 5.48
CA PHE A 32 -6.05 7.50 4.75
C PHE A 32 -4.95 7.87 3.77
N LEU A 33 -3.90 7.04 3.74
CA LEU A 33 -2.82 7.05 2.76
C LEU A 33 -2.81 5.70 2.01
N GLY A 34 -2.25 5.66 0.81
CA GLY A 34 -2.16 4.41 0.04
C GLY A 34 -1.27 4.49 -1.19
N PRO A 35 -1.00 3.34 -1.84
CA PRO A 35 -0.30 3.29 -3.12
C PRO A 35 -1.10 4.01 -4.23
N VAL A 36 -0.47 4.27 -5.37
CA VAL A 36 -1.21 4.67 -6.58
C VAL A 36 -1.84 3.39 -7.14
N THR A 37 -3.16 3.36 -7.24
CA THR A 37 -3.91 2.19 -7.72
C THR A 37 -4.20 2.24 -9.22
N ASP A 38 -4.06 3.41 -9.83
CA ASP A 38 -4.09 3.59 -11.28
C ASP A 38 -2.77 3.07 -11.87
N HIS A 39 -2.87 2.02 -12.69
CA HIS A 39 -1.73 1.33 -13.25
C HIS A 39 -0.87 2.23 -14.13
N ASP A 40 -1.47 2.95 -15.09
CA ASP A 40 -0.73 3.79 -16.04
C ASP A 40 -0.06 4.97 -15.31
N ALA A 41 -0.76 5.58 -14.35
CA ALA A 41 -0.20 6.64 -13.53
C ALA A 41 0.95 6.14 -12.65
N SER A 42 0.86 4.90 -12.13
CA SER A 42 1.91 4.27 -11.33
C SER A 42 3.13 3.92 -12.17
N ASP A 43 2.94 3.32 -13.35
CA ASP A 43 4.02 2.79 -14.18
C ASP A 43 4.76 3.93 -14.90
N ASP A 44 4.04 4.94 -15.39
CA ASP A 44 4.62 6.03 -16.16
C ASP A 44 5.11 7.22 -15.29
N CYS A 45 4.85 7.20 -13.98
CA CYS A 45 5.15 8.36 -13.10
C CYS A 45 6.60 8.85 -13.25
N GLY A 46 7.53 7.90 -13.38
CA GLY A 46 8.95 8.17 -13.55
C GLY A 46 9.22 9.01 -14.79
N VAL A 47 8.76 8.54 -15.96
CA VAL A 47 9.03 9.22 -17.23
C VAL A 47 8.23 10.50 -17.43
N ARG A 48 7.02 10.58 -16.84
CA ARG A 48 6.22 11.81 -16.86
C ARG A 48 6.89 12.94 -16.07
N ILE A 49 7.58 12.62 -14.96
CA ILE A 49 8.18 13.63 -14.06
C ILE A 49 9.64 13.92 -14.40
N MET A 50 10.43 12.90 -14.72
CA MET A 50 11.89 13.01 -14.89
C MET A 50 12.35 12.78 -16.33
N GLY A 51 11.44 12.86 -17.30
CA GLY A 51 11.72 12.68 -18.72
C GLY A 51 11.74 11.23 -19.20
N GLY A 52 11.49 11.06 -20.50
CA GLY A 52 11.40 9.76 -21.17
C GLY A 52 12.66 8.90 -21.04
N GLU A 53 12.48 7.60 -21.18
CA GLU A 53 13.55 6.60 -21.20
C GLU A 53 13.42 5.74 -22.47
N PRO A 54 14.50 5.51 -23.23
CA PRO A 54 14.44 4.70 -24.44
C PRO A 54 14.38 3.20 -24.14
N ASP A 55 15.01 2.76 -23.05
CA ASP A 55 15.01 1.35 -22.65
C ASP A 55 13.93 1.08 -21.61
N LYS A 56 13.13 0.03 -21.84
CA LYS A 56 12.05 -0.38 -20.94
C LYS A 56 12.52 -0.63 -19.50
N ILE A 57 13.73 -1.18 -19.32
CA ILE A 57 14.29 -1.43 -17.97
C ILE A 57 14.43 -0.12 -17.19
N TRP A 58 14.92 0.95 -17.82
CA TRP A 58 15.10 2.24 -17.16
C TRP A 58 13.77 2.96 -16.94
N HIS A 59 12.83 2.82 -17.87
CA HIS A 59 11.44 3.25 -17.69
C HIS A 59 10.85 2.67 -16.40
N ASP A 60 10.82 1.33 -16.30
CA ASP A 60 10.20 0.62 -15.18
C ASP A 60 10.94 0.91 -13.86
N HIS A 61 12.28 0.92 -13.89
CA HIS A 61 13.09 1.17 -12.70
C HIS A 61 12.89 2.59 -12.14
N LYS A 62 12.69 3.57 -13.02
CA LYS A 62 12.43 4.96 -12.65
C LYS A 62 11.07 5.10 -11.96
N GLY A 63 10.02 4.50 -12.52
CA GLY A 63 8.69 4.45 -11.89
C GLY A 63 8.71 3.72 -10.55
N ALA A 64 9.34 2.54 -10.50
CA ALA A 64 9.46 1.73 -9.29
C ALA A 64 10.17 2.47 -8.14
N LYS A 65 11.27 3.18 -8.43
CA LYS A 65 12.00 3.95 -7.40
C LYS A 65 11.17 5.11 -6.86
N LEU A 66 10.44 5.82 -7.72
CA LEU A 66 9.60 6.93 -7.27
C LEU A 66 8.45 6.43 -6.38
N ASN A 67 7.79 5.35 -6.80
CA ASN A 67 6.78 4.69 -5.99
C ASN A 67 7.33 4.19 -4.65
N ALA A 68 8.53 3.63 -4.63
CA ALA A 68 9.18 3.19 -3.40
C ALA A 68 9.42 4.35 -2.42
N ILE A 69 9.86 5.52 -2.90
CA ILE A 69 10.02 6.73 -2.05
C ILE A 69 8.67 7.15 -1.47
N ARG A 70 7.62 7.24 -2.31
CA ARG A 70 6.27 7.62 -1.90
C ARG A 70 5.71 6.65 -0.85
N THR A 71 5.77 5.35 -1.10
CA THR A 71 5.27 4.31 -0.21
C THR A 71 6.01 4.30 1.12
N ARG A 72 7.35 4.31 1.12
CA ARG A 72 8.14 4.34 2.37
C ARG A 72 7.88 5.59 3.20
N THR A 73 7.73 6.74 2.53
CA THR A 73 7.38 8.00 3.21
C THR A 73 6.00 7.94 3.83
N ALA A 74 5.00 7.41 3.11
CA ALA A 74 3.64 7.27 3.61
C ALA A 74 3.55 6.29 4.79
N ILE A 75 4.21 5.13 4.71
CA ILE A 75 4.31 4.17 5.82
C ILE A 75 5.01 4.83 7.03
N GLY A 76 6.09 5.58 6.82
CA GLY A 76 6.80 6.28 7.89
C GLY A 76 5.93 7.32 8.61
N ARG A 77 4.98 7.95 7.91
CA ARG A 77 4.03 8.94 8.46
C ARG A 77 2.78 8.32 9.08
N ALA A 78 2.49 7.05 8.81
CA ALA A 78 1.30 6.40 9.33
C ALA A 78 1.45 6.07 10.83
N ASP A 79 0.35 6.19 11.57
CA ASP A 79 0.22 5.67 12.94
C ASP A 79 -0.11 4.17 12.91
N VAL A 80 -0.96 3.77 11.96
CA VAL A 80 -1.37 2.38 11.74
C VAL A 80 -1.17 2.01 10.27
N VAL A 81 -0.66 0.81 10.02
CA VAL A 81 -0.55 0.23 8.68
C VAL A 81 -1.48 -0.97 8.60
N VAL A 82 -2.37 -0.97 7.61
CA VAL A 82 -3.24 -2.10 7.28
C VAL A 82 -2.72 -2.74 6.01
N VAL A 83 -2.46 -4.04 6.04
CA VAL A 83 -1.94 -4.79 4.88
C VAL A 83 -2.93 -5.88 4.52
N ARG A 84 -3.52 -5.81 3.32
CA ARG A 84 -4.42 -6.84 2.79
C ARG A 84 -3.73 -7.75 1.79
N PHE A 85 -3.66 -9.03 2.14
CA PHE A 85 -3.25 -10.10 1.22
C PHE A 85 -4.47 -10.59 0.43
N GLY A 86 -4.49 -10.33 -0.87
CA GLY A 86 -5.46 -10.90 -1.79
C GLY A 86 -5.11 -12.33 -2.21
N GLU A 87 -6.05 -13.00 -2.86
CA GLU A 87 -5.92 -14.40 -3.29
C GLU A 87 -5.15 -14.57 -4.61
N LYS A 88 -5.06 -13.49 -5.40
CA LYS A 88 -4.45 -13.51 -6.74
C LYS A 88 -3.02 -12.98 -6.69
N TYR A 89 -2.15 -13.59 -7.48
CA TYR A 89 -0.74 -13.23 -7.65
C TYR A 89 0.11 -13.33 -6.38
N LYS A 90 1.43 -13.29 -6.57
CA LYS A 90 2.36 -13.24 -5.45
C LYS A 90 2.39 -11.82 -4.88
N GLN A 91 1.80 -11.61 -3.72
CA GLN A 91 1.62 -10.32 -3.03
C GLN A 91 2.92 -9.81 -2.38
N TRP A 92 4.03 -9.77 -3.13
CA TRP A 92 5.35 -9.41 -2.60
C TRP A 92 5.44 -7.99 -2.06
N ASN A 93 4.77 -7.03 -2.70
CA ASN A 93 4.72 -5.65 -2.24
C ASN A 93 4.01 -5.54 -0.88
N ALA A 94 2.90 -6.25 -0.70
CA ALA A 94 2.19 -6.31 0.56
C ALA A 94 3.06 -6.91 1.69
N ALA A 95 3.77 -8.01 1.39
CA ALA A 95 4.69 -8.63 2.34
C ALA A 95 5.87 -7.70 2.70
N PHE A 96 6.44 -7.00 1.71
CA PHE A 96 7.51 -6.04 1.93
C PHE A 96 7.05 -4.86 2.79
N ASP A 97 5.88 -4.29 2.50
CA ASP A 97 5.30 -3.19 3.27
C ASP A 97 5.00 -3.60 4.71
N ALA A 98 4.46 -4.80 4.93
CA ALA A 98 4.25 -5.36 6.27
C ALA A 98 5.58 -5.48 7.04
N GLY A 99 6.62 -6.03 6.41
CA GLY A 99 7.95 -6.15 7.01
C GLY A 99 8.59 -4.80 7.31
N TYR A 100 8.46 -3.83 6.40
CA TYR A 100 8.98 -2.48 6.59
C TYR A 100 8.23 -1.74 7.71
N ALA A 101 6.91 -1.85 7.78
CA ALA A 101 6.09 -1.30 8.86
C ALA A 101 6.46 -1.91 10.22
N ALA A 102 6.64 -3.23 10.28
CA ALA A 102 7.10 -3.92 11.49
C ALA A 102 8.49 -3.46 11.94
N ALA A 103 9.43 -3.29 11.00
CA ALA A 103 10.77 -2.78 11.30
C ALA A 103 10.76 -1.35 11.84
N LEU A 104 9.79 -0.53 11.44
CA LEU A 104 9.57 0.82 11.97
C LEU A 104 8.76 0.86 13.28
N GLY A 105 8.34 -0.30 13.81
CA GLY A 105 7.53 -0.38 15.02
C GLY A 105 6.12 0.18 14.86
N LYS A 106 5.59 0.21 13.64
CA LYS A 106 4.22 0.70 13.38
C LYS A 106 3.18 -0.29 13.91
N ALA A 107 2.05 0.23 14.39
CA ALA A 107 0.89 -0.61 14.66
C ALA A 107 0.43 -1.25 13.34
N LEU A 108 0.27 -2.56 13.33
CA LEU A 108 0.08 -3.34 12.11
C LEU A 108 -1.19 -4.18 12.21
N VAL A 109 -2.03 -4.08 11.18
CA VAL A 109 -3.21 -4.93 10.98
C VAL A 109 -3.00 -5.72 9.70
N ILE A 110 -3.04 -7.05 9.79
CA ILE A 110 -2.94 -7.92 8.61
C ILE A 110 -4.34 -8.48 8.30
N MET A 111 -4.78 -8.30 7.06
CA MET A 111 -6.01 -8.87 6.52
C MET A 111 -5.65 -9.97 5.52
N HIS A 112 -6.19 -11.16 5.70
CA HIS A 112 -5.99 -12.28 4.79
C HIS A 112 -7.22 -13.21 4.80
N GLY A 113 -7.37 -14.05 3.78
CA GLY A 113 -8.41 -15.07 3.73
C GLY A 113 -8.24 -16.15 4.81
N SER A 114 -9.28 -16.95 5.02
CA SER A 114 -9.31 -18.06 5.99
C SER A 114 -8.17 -19.06 5.79
N ASP A 115 -7.76 -19.29 4.55
CA ASP A 115 -6.73 -20.27 4.18
C ASP A 115 -5.34 -19.91 4.72
N HIS A 116 -5.16 -18.66 5.16
CA HIS A 116 -3.93 -18.17 5.78
C HIS A 116 -4.05 -18.02 7.31
N GLN A 117 -5.16 -18.42 7.92
CA GLN A 117 -5.27 -18.50 9.38
C GLN A 117 -4.50 -19.71 9.90
N HIS A 118 -3.40 -19.47 10.61
CA HIS A 118 -2.73 -20.51 11.37
C HIS A 118 -3.32 -20.55 12.78
N ALA A 119 -3.93 -21.66 13.19
CA ALA A 119 -4.71 -21.77 14.43
C ALA A 119 -3.96 -21.51 15.75
N LEU A 120 -2.65 -21.25 15.71
CA LEU A 120 -1.78 -21.11 16.89
C LEU A 120 -0.85 -19.88 16.83
N LYS A 121 -1.03 -18.98 15.86
CA LYS A 121 -0.38 -17.66 15.78
C LYS A 121 -1.23 -16.70 14.95
#